data_AF-A0A4Q7X4V3-F1
#
_entry.id   AF-A0A4Q7X4V3-F1
#
_cell.length_a   1.000
_cell.length_b   1.000
_cell.length_c   1.000
_cell.angle_alpha   90.00
_cell.angle_beta   90.00
_cell.angle_gamma   90.00
#
_symmetry.space_group_name_H-M   'P 1'
#
loop_
_entity.id
_entity.type
_entity.pdbx_description
1 polymer ?
#
loop_
_entity_poly.entity_id
_entity_poly.type
_entity_poly.pdbx_seq_one_letter_code
_entity_poly.pdbx_strand_id
1 'polypeptide(L)'
;MLGINPFFPATARQFELGIVFGKLWPGVSAGLQSLGDGFLRLIKTIISPLVFRVVVGIAKAGDLKAFGWIGLKALIWFEVASTLALLIGLLAADVVQPGSGMRVNPSTLGASAVDAKTGGGALPSATEFALDALPTGFVGALAENSLLQVLVLACLVGAALLHLGHTEVPQVPPAVEQAQEVVFAIVGSSRPAPWPCCSGWTASRARCAS
;
A
#
# COMPACT_ATOMS: atom_id res chain seq x y z
N MET A 1 -10.26 -1.64 31.91
CA MET A 1 -8.86 -1.99 31.57
C MET A 1 -8.83 -3.42 31.05
N LEU A 2 -8.32 -3.59 29.82
CA LEU A 2 -7.89 -4.81 29.13
C LEU A 2 -8.89 -5.97 29.00
N GLY A 3 -9.94 -5.76 28.20
CA GLY A 3 -10.62 -6.86 27.51
C GLY A 3 -9.72 -7.38 26.39
N ILE A 4 -9.10 -8.54 26.61
CA ILE A 4 -8.36 -9.28 25.58
C ILE A 4 -9.38 -9.71 24.52
N ASN A 5 -9.34 -9.07 23.35
CA ASN A 5 -10.11 -9.51 22.18
C ASN A 5 -9.65 -10.94 21.81
N PRO A 6 -10.56 -11.93 21.68
CA PRO A 6 -10.22 -13.33 21.38
C PRO A 6 -9.59 -13.54 19.99
N PHE A 7 -9.50 -12.48 19.18
CA PHE A 7 -8.91 -12.49 17.84
C PHE A 7 -7.39 -12.63 17.85
N PHE A 8 -6.68 -11.90 18.71
CA PHE A 8 -5.21 -11.90 18.77
C PHE A 8 -4.58 -13.28 19.08
N PRO A 9 -5.09 -14.08 20.05
CA PRO A 9 -4.53 -15.42 20.31
C PRO A 9 -4.94 -16.47 19.27
N ALA A 10 -5.96 -16.21 18.44
CA ALA A 10 -6.35 -17.09 17.34
C ALA A 10 -5.46 -16.87 16.10
N THR A 11 -5.13 -15.61 15.79
CA THR A 11 -4.23 -15.27 14.69
C THR A 11 -2.78 -15.66 14.96
N ALA A 12 -2.30 -15.50 16.19
CA ALA A 12 -0.97 -15.96 16.59
C ALA A 12 -0.79 -17.47 16.33
N ARG A 13 -1.78 -18.30 16.71
CA ARG A 13 -1.76 -19.75 16.44
C ARG A 13 -1.68 -20.09 14.95
N GLN A 14 -2.34 -19.31 14.08
CA GLN A 14 -2.29 -19.53 12.63
C GLN A 14 -0.90 -19.25 12.06
N PHE A 15 -0.22 -18.19 12.50
CA PHE A 15 1.16 -17.91 12.09
C PHE A 15 2.13 -18.97 12.62
N GLU A 16 1.99 -19.40 13.87
CA GLU A 16 2.81 -20.45 14.46
C GLU A 16 2.66 -21.78 13.71
N LEU A 17 1.43 -22.22 13.45
CA LEU A 17 1.14 -23.41 12.65
C LEU A 17 1.71 -23.30 11.22
N GLY A 18 1.62 -22.12 10.60
CA GLY A 18 2.20 -21.84 9.29
C GLY A 18 3.73 -21.95 9.26
N ILE A 19 4.41 -21.42 10.28
CA ILE A 19 5.89 -21.48 10.40
C ILE A 19 6.36 -22.93 10.61
N VAL A 20 5.65 -23.70 11.44
CA VAL A 20 5.97 -25.11 11.69
C VAL A 20 5.75 -25.95 10.43
N PHE A 21 4.65 -25.74 9.72
CA PHE A 21 4.36 -26.42 8.46
C PHE A 21 5.39 -26.09 7.36
N GLY A 22 5.84 -24.82 7.29
CA GLY A 22 6.89 -24.39 6.36
C GLY A 22 8.25 -25.06 6.59
N LYS A 23 8.59 -25.42 7.84
CA LYS A 23 9.83 -26.15 8.16
C LYS A 23 9.78 -27.64 7.80
N LEU A 24 8.60 -28.26 7.84
CA LEU A 24 8.43 -29.71 7.61
C LEU A 24 8.47 -30.09 6.12
N TRP A 25 8.13 -29.18 5.20
CA TRP A 25 8.15 -29.43 3.75
C TRP A 25 8.85 -28.32 2.93
N PRO A 26 10.20 -28.36 2.82
CA PRO A 26 10.97 -27.40 2.04
C PRO A 26 10.76 -27.53 0.51
N GLY A 27 10.23 -28.66 0.04
CA GLY A 27 9.87 -28.84 -1.38
C GLY A 27 8.60 -28.07 -1.78
N VAL A 28 7.69 -27.84 -0.84
CA VAL A 28 6.43 -27.10 -1.07
C VAL A 28 6.66 -25.59 -1.01
N SER A 29 7.62 -25.11 -0.20
CA SER A 29 7.94 -23.68 -0.07
C SER A 29 8.42 -23.02 -1.37
N ALA A 30 9.09 -23.76 -2.27
CA ALA A 30 9.48 -23.23 -3.58
C ALA A 30 8.25 -22.96 -4.48
N GLY A 31 7.21 -23.80 -4.38
CA GLY A 31 5.93 -23.58 -5.07
C GLY A 31 5.12 -22.43 -4.47
N LEU A 32 5.24 -22.19 -3.16
CA LEU A 32 4.60 -21.05 -2.49
C LEU A 32 5.15 -19.70 -2.94
N GLN A 33 6.39 -19.62 -3.42
CA GLN A 33 6.96 -18.37 -3.91
C GLN A 33 6.16 -17.84 -5.10
N SER A 34 5.84 -18.70 -6.07
CA SER A 34 4.99 -18.34 -7.22
C SER A 34 3.58 -17.91 -6.81
N LEU A 35 3.03 -18.51 -5.73
CA LEU A 35 1.75 -18.10 -5.18
C LEU A 35 1.81 -16.71 -4.52
N GLY A 36 2.92 -16.39 -3.84
CA GLY A 36 3.18 -15.06 -3.29
C GLY A 36 3.33 -14.00 -4.38
N ASP A 37 4.08 -14.30 -5.44
CA ASP A 37 4.20 -13.43 -6.62
C ASP A 37 2.84 -13.21 -7.32
N GLY A 38 2.02 -14.27 -7.42
CA GLY A 38 0.65 -14.17 -7.90
C GLY A 38 -0.18 -13.22 -7.04
N PHE A 39 -0.20 -13.42 -5.73
CA PHE A 39 -0.94 -12.57 -4.81
C PHE A 39 -0.49 -11.09 -4.83
N LEU A 40 0.82 -10.85 -4.92
CA LEU A 40 1.37 -9.50 -5.09
C LEU A 40 0.90 -8.83 -6.38
N ARG A 41 0.83 -9.58 -7.49
CA ARG A 41 0.25 -9.07 -8.74
C ARG A 41 -1.23 -8.75 -8.59
N LEU A 42 -2.00 -9.59 -7.90
CA LEU A 42 -3.41 -9.33 -7.61
C LEU A 42 -3.58 -8.03 -6.79
N ILE A 43 -2.78 -7.83 -5.74
CA ILE A 43 -2.82 -6.58 -4.95
C ILE A 43 -2.46 -5.37 -5.82
N LYS A 44 -1.41 -5.46 -6.65
CA LYS A 44 -1.00 -4.35 -7.54
C LYS A 44 -2.12 -3.92 -8.49
N THR A 45 -2.84 -4.87 -9.08
CA THR A 45 -4.01 -4.57 -9.93
C THR A 45 -5.14 -3.86 -9.17
N ILE A 46 -5.32 -4.15 -7.87
CA ILE A 46 -6.33 -3.48 -7.03
C ILE A 46 -5.89 -2.07 -6.63
N ILE A 47 -4.58 -1.83 -6.45
CA ILE A 47 -4.05 -0.52 -6.05
C ILE A 47 -4.34 0.54 -7.13
N SER A 48 -4.17 0.22 -8.42
CA SER A 48 -4.39 1.16 -9.53
C SER A 48 -5.76 1.88 -9.49
N PRO A 49 -6.91 1.19 -9.44
CA PRO A 49 -8.21 1.85 -9.29
C PRO A 49 -8.44 2.43 -7.88
N LEU A 50 -7.75 1.94 -6.86
CA LEU A 50 -7.87 2.46 -5.49
C LEU A 50 -7.33 3.90 -5.38
N VAL A 51 -6.23 4.22 -6.07
CA VAL A 51 -5.61 5.54 -6.00
C VAL A 51 -6.49 6.62 -6.63
N PHE A 52 -7.34 6.29 -7.62
CA PHE A 52 -8.33 7.23 -8.16
C PHE A 52 -9.32 7.77 -7.13
N ARG A 53 -9.55 7.06 -6.02
CA ARG A 53 -10.31 7.58 -4.87
C ARG A 53 -9.78 8.90 -4.36
N VAL A 54 -8.46 9.10 -4.39
CA VAL A 54 -7.81 10.29 -3.84
C VAL A 54 -8.38 11.55 -4.50
N VAL A 55 -8.75 11.48 -5.78
CA VAL A 55 -9.42 12.55 -6.52
C VAL A 55 -10.73 12.97 -5.84
N VAL A 56 -11.60 12.00 -5.53
CA VAL A 56 -12.88 12.24 -4.82
C VAL A 56 -12.64 12.69 -3.39
N GLY A 57 -11.60 12.16 -2.73
CA GLY A 57 -11.20 12.58 -1.39
C GLY A 57 -10.82 14.06 -1.32
N ILE A 58 -10.06 14.55 -2.32
CA ILE A 58 -9.69 15.96 -2.46
C ILE A 58 -10.92 16.81 -2.77
N ALA A 59 -11.79 16.36 -3.69
CA ALA A 59 -13.02 17.07 -4.03
C ALA A 59 -13.96 17.26 -2.81
N LYS A 60 -14.10 16.22 -1.97
CA LYS A 60 -14.91 16.29 -0.74
C LYS A 60 -14.28 17.17 0.35
N ALA A 61 -12.96 17.36 0.33
CA ALA A 61 -12.28 18.25 1.27
C ALA A 61 -12.52 19.74 0.98
N GLY A 62 -12.92 20.10 -0.25
CA GLY A 62 -13.34 21.45 -0.65
C GLY A 62 -12.23 22.51 -0.68
N ASP A 63 -11.11 22.30 0.03
CA ASP A 63 -10.01 23.26 0.13
C ASP A 63 -8.65 22.58 -0.14
N LEU A 64 -8.00 23.04 -1.22
CA LEU A 64 -6.70 22.55 -1.66
C LEU A 64 -5.60 22.87 -0.65
N LYS A 65 -5.72 24.00 0.05
CA LYS A 65 -4.73 24.44 1.04
C LYS A 65 -4.78 23.52 2.24
N ALA A 66 -5.97 23.19 2.75
CA ALA A 66 -6.13 22.27 3.87
C ALA A 66 -5.55 20.87 3.55
N PHE A 67 -5.81 20.35 2.35
CA PHE A 67 -5.28 19.06 1.91
C PHE A 67 -3.73 19.05 1.85
N GLY A 68 -3.12 20.12 1.32
CA GLY A 68 -1.65 20.27 1.32
C GLY A 68 -1.02 20.31 2.71
N TRP A 69 -1.64 21.01 3.67
CA TRP A 69 -1.15 21.05 5.06
C TRP A 69 -1.27 19.70 5.79
N ILE A 70 -2.33 18.94 5.51
CA ILE A 70 -2.49 17.58 6.04
C ILE A 70 -1.45 16.64 5.45
N GLY A 71 -1.20 16.72 4.14
CA GLY A 71 -0.16 15.95 3.47
C GLY A 71 1.24 16.23 4.01
N LEU A 72 1.58 17.51 4.23
CA LEU A 72 2.88 17.88 4.80
C LEU A 72 3.04 17.40 6.25
N LYS A 73 1.99 17.53 7.07
CA LYS A 73 1.99 16.95 8.43
C LYS A 73 2.19 15.44 8.41
N ALA A 74 1.52 14.75 7.49
CA ALA A 74 1.66 13.30 7.33
C ALA A 74 3.09 12.91 6.91
N LEU A 75 3.73 13.67 6.01
CA LEU A 75 5.11 13.43 5.58
C LEU A 75 6.10 13.56 6.75
N ILE A 76 6.00 14.63 7.55
CA ILE A 76 6.85 14.82 8.73
C ILE A 76 6.63 13.68 9.74
N TRP A 77 5.38 13.28 9.97
CA TRP A 77 5.07 12.13 10.83
C TRP A 77 5.64 10.81 10.30
N PHE A 78 5.56 10.59 8.98
CA PHE A 78 6.07 9.38 8.32
C PHE A 78 7.60 9.29 8.37
N GLU A 79 8.30 10.41 8.18
CA GLU A 79 9.76 10.50 8.26
C GLU A 79 10.25 10.15 9.68
N VAL A 80 9.64 10.76 10.69
CA VAL A 80 9.98 10.50 12.10
C VAL A 80 9.65 9.05 12.47
N ALA A 81 8.47 8.55 12.10
CA ALA A 81 8.07 7.18 12.38
C ALA A 81 8.99 6.15 11.71
N SER A 82 9.39 6.37 10.45
CA SER A 82 10.28 5.48 9.71
C SER A 82 11.71 5.51 10.27
N THR A 83 12.20 6.68 10.66
CA THR A 83 13.51 6.82 11.33
C THR A 83 13.54 6.05 12.65
N LEU A 84 12.50 6.20 13.47
CA LEU A 84 12.37 5.46 14.73
C LEU A 84 12.24 3.95 14.48
N ALA A 85 11.49 3.54 13.45
CA ALA A 85 11.35 2.13 13.08
C ALA A 85 12.70 1.52 12.63
N LEU A 86 13.48 2.24 11.82
CA LEU A 86 14.82 1.80 11.41
C LEU A 86 15.78 1.72 12.60
N LEU A 87 15.73 2.69 13.52
CA LEU A 87 16.58 2.69 14.71
C LEU A 87 16.28 1.48 15.60
N ILE A 88 15.00 1.22 15.88
CA ILE A 88 14.58 0.07 16.69
C ILE A 88 14.89 -1.25 15.96
N GLY A 89 14.66 -1.30 14.64
CA GLY A 89 14.97 -2.48 13.82
C GLY A 89 16.47 -2.80 13.81
N LEU A 90 17.33 -1.77 13.72
CA LEU A 90 18.78 -1.93 13.75
C LEU A 90 19.26 -2.39 15.13
N LEU A 91 18.74 -1.79 16.21
CA LEU A 91 19.06 -2.21 17.58
C LEU A 91 18.61 -3.66 17.85
N ALA A 92 17.41 -4.04 17.40
CA ALA A 92 16.92 -5.41 17.52
C ALA A 92 17.78 -6.39 16.69
N ALA A 93 18.21 -6.00 15.49
CA ALA A 93 19.11 -6.80 14.66
C ALA A 93 20.49 -7.00 15.31
N ASP A 94 21.03 -5.95 15.95
CA ASP A 94 22.30 -6.02 16.69
C ASP A 94 22.22 -6.93 17.92
N VAL A 95 21.09 -6.93 18.63
CA VAL A 95 20.87 -7.79 19.82
C VAL A 95 20.60 -9.25 19.43
N VAL A 96 19.75 -9.47 18.42
CA VAL A 96 19.35 -10.83 18.00
C VAL A 96 20.45 -11.50 17.16
N GLN A 97 21.34 -10.72 16.55
CA GLN A 97 22.40 -11.15 15.63
C GLN A 97 21.94 -12.31 14.71
N PRO A 98 20.91 -12.10 13.87
CA PRO A 98 20.41 -13.11 12.94
C PRO A 98 21.42 -13.35 11.81
N GLY A 99 22.51 -14.02 12.13
CA GLY A 99 23.68 -14.17 11.26
C GLY A 99 24.87 -14.89 11.89
N SER A 100 24.92 -14.99 13.23
CA SER A 100 25.99 -15.66 14.00
C SER A 100 26.11 -17.18 13.80
N GLY A 101 25.46 -17.75 12.78
CA GLY A 101 25.53 -19.17 12.39
C GLY A 101 25.55 -19.42 10.89
N MET A 102 25.58 -18.38 10.03
CA MET A 102 25.65 -18.58 8.58
C MET A 102 27.09 -18.80 8.11
N ARG A 103 27.43 -20.03 7.72
CA ARG A 103 28.66 -20.35 6.97
C ARG A 103 28.55 -19.88 5.52
N VAL A 104 28.42 -18.58 5.33
CA VAL A 104 28.38 -17.92 4.02
C VAL A 104 29.78 -17.36 3.78
N ASN A 105 30.58 -18.09 3.02
CA ASN A 105 31.96 -17.68 2.69
C ASN A 105 31.88 -16.52 1.67
N PRO A 106 32.25 -15.28 2.02
CA PRO A 106 32.06 -14.10 1.18
C PRO A 106 32.88 -14.15 -0.13
N SER A 107 33.81 -15.09 -0.25
CA SER A 107 34.61 -15.31 -1.46
C SER A 107 33.91 -16.18 -2.54
N THR A 108 32.81 -16.87 -2.19
CA THR A 108 32.03 -17.69 -3.15
C THR A 108 30.68 -17.08 -3.52
N LEU A 109 30.26 -15.99 -2.90
CA LEU A 109 29.13 -15.19 -3.40
C LEU A 109 29.67 -14.24 -4.44
N GLY A 110 29.46 -14.58 -5.72
CA GLY A 110 29.86 -13.71 -6.81
C GLY A 110 29.24 -12.33 -6.63
N ALA A 111 30.06 -11.34 -6.29
CA ALA A 111 29.68 -9.93 -6.25
C ALA A 111 29.02 -9.50 -7.57
N SER A 112 29.39 -10.15 -8.69
CA SER A 112 28.77 -9.97 -10.01
C SER A 112 27.28 -10.37 -10.08
N ALA A 113 26.81 -11.34 -9.29
CA ALA A 113 25.40 -11.73 -9.26
C ALA A 113 24.55 -10.76 -8.42
N VAL A 114 25.16 -10.10 -7.44
CA VAL A 114 24.53 -9.06 -6.64
C VAL A 114 24.49 -7.75 -7.45
N ASP A 115 25.61 -7.40 -8.10
CA ASP A 115 25.74 -6.20 -8.93
C ASP A 115 24.78 -6.20 -10.13
N ALA A 116 24.59 -7.36 -10.78
CA ALA A 116 23.60 -7.54 -11.84
C ALA A 116 22.13 -7.45 -11.36
N LYS A 117 21.86 -7.59 -10.06
CA LYS A 117 20.51 -7.50 -9.46
C LYS A 117 20.26 -6.13 -8.80
N THR A 118 21.31 -5.46 -8.35
CA THR A 118 21.23 -4.12 -7.74
C THR A 118 21.48 -3.00 -8.75
N GLY A 119 21.87 -3.32 -9.99
CA GLY A 119 22.01 -2.33 -11.07
C GLY A 119 23.08 -1.28 -10.79
N GLY A 120 24.14 -1.65 -10.06
CA GLY A 120 25.04 -0.72 -9.40
C GLY A 120 24.31 0.06 -8.29
N GLY A 121 24.85 0.07 -7.07
CA GLY A 121 24.21 0.71 -5.90
C GLY A 121 24.04 2.23 -5.96
N ALA A 122 23.90 2.83 -7.14
CA ALA A 122 23.52 4.21 -7.34
C ALA A 122 22.03 4.35 -7.02
N LEU A 123 21.74 4.82 -5.80
CA LEU A 123 20.44 5.38 -5.48
C LEU A 123 20.06 6.38 -6.59
N PRO A 124 18.84 6.32 -7.15
CA PRO A 124 18.39 7.33 -8.10
C PRO A 124 18.62 8.71 -7.47
N SER A 125 19.30 9.58 -8.21
CA SER A 125 19.58 10.93 -7.75
C SER A 125 18.26 11.63 -7.38
N ALA A 126 18.27 12.57 -6.43
CA ALA A 126 17.06 13.28 -6.02
C ALA A 126 16.34 13.95 -7.20
N THR A 127 17.11 14.34 -8.23
CA THR A 127 16.58 14.85 -9.50
C THR A 127 15.89 13.77 -10.33
N GLU A 128 16.48 12.57 -10.45
CA GLU A 128 15.85 11.44 -11.15
C GLU A 128 14.56 11.00 -10.46
N PHE A 129 14.51 10.99 -9.13
CA PHE A 129 13.27 10.70 -8.39
C PHE A 129 12.19 11.77 -8.61
N ALA A 130 12.58 13.04 -8.66
CA ALA A 130 11.65 14.14 -8.96
C ALA A 130 11.16 14.09 -10.42
N LEU A 131 12.01 13.66 -11.35
CA LEU A 131 11.66 13.45 -12.76
C LEU A 131 10.72 12.24 -12.92
N ASP A 132 11.00 11.13 -12.25
CA ASP A 132 10.14 9.95 -12.22
C ASP A 132 8.79 10.23 -11.56
N ALA A 133 8.72 11.23 -10.68
CA ALA A 133 7.47 11.68 -10.10
C ALA A 133 6.53 12.36 -11.08
N LEU A 134 7.05 12.92 -12.17
CA LEU A 134 6.23 13.56 -13.19
C LEU A 134 5.58 12.50 -14.08
N PRO A 135 4.24 12.52 -14.23
CA PRO A 135 3.57 11.55 -15.08
C PRO A 135 3.93 11.78 -16.54
N THR A 136 4.46 10.75 -17.20
CA THR A 136 4.74 10.76 -18.66
C THR A 136 3.45 10.74 -19.50
N GLY A 137 2.32 10.34 -18.91
CA GLY A 137 0.99 10.42 -19.52
C GLY A 137 -0.11 9.82 -18.64
N PHE A 138 -1.38 10.15 -18.93
CA PHE A 138 -2.56 9.70 -18.15
C PHE A 138 -2.75 8.19 -18.15
N VAL A 139 -2.67 7.56 -19.33
CA VAL A 139 -2.86 6.11 -19.49
C VAL A 139 -1.58 5.33 -19.18
N GLY A 140 -0.41 5.94 -19.44
CA GLY A 140 0.90 5.33 -19.17
C GLY A 140 1.14 5.11 -17.68
N ALA A 141 0.83 6.10 -16.83
CA ALA A 141 1.01 5.98 -15.37
C ALA A 141 0.14 4.85 -14.77
N LEU A 142 -1.06 4.63 -15.32
CA LEU A 142 -1.97 3.59 -14.87
C LEU A 142 -1.58 2.19 -15.34
N ALA A 143 -0.98 2.09 -16.54
CA ALA A 143 -0.51 0.84 -17.10
C ALA A 143 0.78 0.36 -16.42
N GLU A 144 1.72 1.27 -16.16
CA GLU A 144 3.00 0.96 -15.53
C GLU A 144 2.86 0.67 -14.02
N ASN A 145 1.73 1.07 -13.40
CA ASN A 145 1.47 0.89 -11.97
C ASN A 145 2.53 1.53 -11.06
N SER A 146 3.18 2.60 -11.52
CA SER A 146 4.09 3.41 -10.71
C SER A 146 3.31 4.19 -9.67
N LEU A 147 3.31 3.69 -8.43
CA LEU A 147 2.49 4.23 -7.33
C LEU A 147 2.70 5.73 -7.13
N LEU A 148 3.94 6.22 -7.28
CA LEU A 148 4.28 7.62 -7.10
C LEU A 148 3.72 8.51 -8.23
N GLN A 149 3.85 8.08 -9.49
CA GLN A 149 3.29 8.78 -10.65
C GLN A 149 1.76 8.84 -10.60
N VAL A 150 1.11 7.72 -10.25
CA VAL A 150 -0.35 7.66 -10.14
C VAL A 150 -0.86 8.57 -9.02
N LEU A 151 -0.13 8.65 -7.90
CA LEU A 151 -0.48 9.54 -6.79
C LEU A 151 -0.39 11.03 -7.18
N VAL A 152 0.69 11.43 -7.86
CA VAL A 152 0.87 12.82 -8.32
C VAL A 152 -0.21 13.20 -9.33
N LEU A 153 -0.52 12.32 -10.28
CA LEU A 153 -1.60 12.51 -11.25
C LEU A 153 -2.96 12.65 -10.56
N ALA A 154 -3.27 11.79 -9.60
CA ALA A 154 -4.53 11.85 -8.84
C ALA A 154 -4.65 13.16 -8.04
N CYS A 155 -3.57 13.65 -7.44
CA CYS A 155 -3.54 14.95 -6.78
C CYS A 155 -3.76 16.11 -7.76
N LEU A 156 -3.13 16.07 -8.95
CA LEU A 156 -3.28 17.09 -9.98
C LEU A 156 -4.73 17.15 -10.50
N VAL A 157 -5.35 16.00 -10.76
CA VAL A 157 -6.76 15.90 -11.18
C VAL A 157 -7.71 16.36 -10.06
N GLY A 158 -7.45 15.96 -8.82
CA GLY A 158 -8.22 16.43 -7.66
C GLY A 158 -8.14 17.95 -7.49
N ALA A 159 -6.95 18.53 -7.70
CA ALA A 159 -6.74 19.97 -7.65
C ALA A 159 -7.48 20.72 -8.76
N ALA A 160 -7.42 20.20 -9.99
CA ALA A 160 -8.16 20.76 -11.12
C ALA A 160 -9.67 20.77 -10.86
N LEU A 161 -10.24 19.68 -10.33
CA LEU A 161 -11.67 19.61 -9.99
C LEU A 161 -12.08 20.64 -8.93
N LEU A 162 -11.23 20.91 -7.94
CA LEU A 162 -11.50 21.97 -6.95
C LEU A 162 -11.47 23.36 -7.57
N HIS A 163 -10.63 23.60 -8.58
CA HIS A 163 -10.57 24.88 -9.29
C HIS A 163 -11.72 25.10 -10.27
N LEU A 164 -12.21 24.07 -10.97
CA LEU A 164 -13.40 24.18 -11.82
C LEU A 164 -14.70 24.34 -11.02
N GLY A 165 -14.67 24.01 -9.72
CA GLY A 165 -15.81 24.15 -8.83
C GLY A 165 -16.93 23.12 -9.07
N HIS A 166 -17.75 22.91 -8.04
CA HIS A 166 -18.85 21.93 -8.06
C HIS A 166 -19.95 22.22 -9.11
N THR A 167 -19.95 23.42 -9.70
CA THR A 167 -20.98 23.90 -10.63
C THR A 167 -20.78 23.41 -12.07
N GLU A 168 -19.53 23.18 -12.51
CA GLU A 168 -19.26 22.85 -13.92
C GLU A 168 -19.23 21.34 -14.21
N VAL A 169 -18.94 20.48 -13.21
CA VAL A 169 -18.85 19.02 -13.37
C VAL A 169 -19.42 18.21 -12.18
N PRO A 170 -20.74 18.27 -11.93
CA PRO A 170 -21.36 17.58 -10.79
C PRO A 170 -21.35 16.04 -10.90
N GLN A 171 -21.09 15.49 -12.10
CA GLN A 171 -21.18 14.04 -12.35
C GLN A 171 -19.87 13.27 -12.15
N VAL A 172 -18.72 13.96 -12.10
CA VAL A 172 -17.41 13.29 -11.97
C VAL A 172 -17.20 12.68 -10.58
N PRO A 173 -17.49 13.39 -9.46
CA PRO A 173 -17.35 12.81 -8.12
C PRO A 173 -18.19 11.54 -7.87
N PRO A 174 -19.49 11.48 -8.20
CA PRO A 174 -20.29 10.28 -7.97
C PRO A 174 -19.91 9.12 -8.90
N ALA A 175 -19.48 9.39 -10.14
CA ALA A 175 -19.04 8.32 -11.06
C ALA A 175 -17.79 7.59 -10.55
N VAL A 176 -16.81 8.32 -10.03
CA VAL A 176 -15.59 7.74 -9.44
C VAL A 176 -15.91 7.00 -8.13
N GLU A 177 -16.83 7.53 -7.32
CA GLU A 177 -17.25 6.88 -6.07
C GLU A 177 -18.03 5.56 -6.34
N GLN A 178 -18.84 5.52 -7.40
CA GLN A 178 -19.52 4.29 -7.86
C GLN A 178 -18.54 3.26 -8.42
N ALA A 179 -17.60 3.67 -9.28
CA ALA A 179 -16.58 2.78 -9.84
C ALA A 179 -15.76 2.11 -8.74
N GLN A 180 -15.46 2.85 -7.68
CA GLN A 180 -14.77 2.34 -6.51
C GLN A 180 -15.60 1.36 -5.68
N GLU A 181 -16.88 1.62 -5.50
CA GLU A 181 -17.76 0.71 -4.76
C GLU A 181 -17.84 -0.66 -5.45
N VAL A 182 -17.77 -0.70 -6.78
CA VAL A 182 -17.64 -1.95 -7.54
C VAL A 182 -16.33 -2.66 -7.18
N VAL A 183 -15.20 -1.95 -7.11
CA VAL A 183 -13.90 -2.53 -6.69
C VAL A 183 -13.98 -3.10 -5.27
N PHE A 184 -14.62 -2.37 -4.36
CA PHE A 184 -14.83 -2.85 -2.99
C PHE A 184 -15.80 -4.01 -2.87
N ALA A 185 -16.83 -4.07 -3.71
CA ALA A 185 -17.75 -5.21 -3.79
C ALA A 185 -17.00 -6.48 -4.26
N ILE A 186 -16.08 -6.34 -5.22
CA ILE A 186 -15.24 -7.45 -5.68
C ILE A 186 -14.36 -7.99 -4.52
N VAL A 187 -13.72 -7.11 -3.75
CA VAL A 187 -12.92 -7.52 -2.59
C VAL A 187 -13.80 -8.09 -1.47
N GLY A 188 -14.96 -7.47 -1.22
CA GLY A 188 -15.90 -7.87 -0.17
C GLY A 188 -16.58 -9.22 -0.43
N SER A 189 -16.75 -9.62 -1.69
CA SER A 189 -17.29 -10.92 -2.09
C SER A 189 -16.44 -12.11 -1.59
N SER A 190 -15.15 -11.90 -1.34
CA SER A 190 -14.24 -12.95 -0.84
C SER A 190 -14.32 -13.23 0.67
N ARG A 191 -15.15 -12.49 1.43
CA ARG A 191 -15.40 -12.76 2.85
C ARG A 191 -16.65 -13.63 3.02
N PRO A 192 -16.55 -14.91 3.45
CA PRO A 192 -17.68 -15.57 4.08
C PRO A 192 -18.01 -14.80 5.36
N ALA A 193 -19.15 -14.11 5.38
CA ALA A 193 -19.63 -13.40 6.55
C ALA A 193 -19.87 -14.41 7.69
N PRO A 194 -19.13 -14.24 8.80
CA PRO A 194 -19.82 -13.81 10.00
C PRO A 194 -18.95 -12.80 10.73
N TRP A 195 -19.09 -11.51 10.41
CA TRP A 195 -18.70 -10.46 11.35
C TRP A 195 -19.73 -9.32 11.36
N PRO A 196 -20.25 -8.92 12.53
CA PRO A 196 -21.34 -7.94 12.67
C PRO A 196 -21.05 -6.53 12.14
N CYS A 197 -19.86 -6.24 11.59
CA CYS A 197 -19.51 -4.90 11.11
C CYS A 197 -20.17 -4.50 9.78
N CYS A 198 -20.81 -5.41 9.06
CA CYS A 198 -21.52 -5.06 7.82
C CYS A 198 -22.84 -4.31 8.06
N SER A 199 -23.37 -4.32 9.30
CA SER A 199 -24.52 -3.48 9.67
C SER A 199 -24.14 -2.00 9.86
N GLY A 200 -22.85 -1.68 10.04
CA GLY A 200 -22.39 -0.30 10.22
C GLY A 200 -22.24 0.49 8.91
N TRP A 201 -21.76 -0.16 7.85
CA TRP A 201 -21.47 0.50 6.56
C TRP A 201 -22.72 0.70 5.69
N THR A 202 -23.73 -0.14 5.87
CA THR A 202 -25.07 0.04 5.28
C THR A 202 -25.89 1.08 6.05
N ALA A 203 -25.76 1.12 7.38
CA ALA A 203 -26.48 2.09 8.24
C ALA A 203 -25.94 3.53 8.18
N SER A 204 -24.73 3.77 7.66
CA SER A 204 -24.23 5.14 7.41
C SER A 204 -24.71 5.70 6.07
N ARG A 205 -25.00 4.83 5.09
CA ARG A 205 -25.48 5.24 3.76
C ARG A 205 -26.95 5.69 3.78
N ALA A 206 -27.76 5.11 4.67
CA ALA A 206 -29.15 5.53 4.88
C ALA A 206 -29.30 6.89 5.59
N ARG A 207 -28.27 7.36 6.31
CA ARG A 207 -28.31 8.61 7.09
C ARG A 207 -27.89 9.86 6.30
N CYS A 208 -27.36 9.72 5.09
CA CYS A 208 -27.06 10.84 4.19
C CYS A 208 -28.14 11.05 3.11
N ALA A 209 -29.23 10.27 3.14
CA ALA A 209 -30.37 10.40 2.23
C ALA A 209 -31.60 11.04 2.88
N SER A 210 -31.44 11.65 4.06
CA SER A 210 -32.45 12.45 4.77
C SER A 210 -31.94 13.85 5.07
#